data_AF-A0A166DV09-F1
#
_entry.id   AF-A0A166DV09-F1
#
_cell.length_a   1.000
_cell.length_b   1.000
_cell.length_c   1.000
_cell.angle_alpha   90.00
_cell.angle_beta   90.00
_cell.angle_gamma   90.00
#
_symmetry.space_group_name_H-M   'P 1'
#
loop_
_entity.id
_entity.type
_entity.pdbx_description
1 polymer ?
#
loop_
_entity_poly.entity_id
_entity_poly.type
_entity_poly.pdbx_seq_one_letter_code
_entity_poly.pdbx_strand_id
1 'polypeptide(L)'
;MRFSTCLIALAAPYLVSALPFKAKRAAAADILVLQFADVLEQLESQFYSEALSTFQIADFVTAGFSDAQIPIQLFTNIQVDESTHSTILQAAIKAEGAQPLSGCKFDFSSVLTDVATMAATARLVENVGVGAYLGAATLLTDPQLLSAAATILTIEARHQTILNLIAGGTAIPASFDIALTPPQVLAIAGAFISGCDTGITSNTPLAVTNKGTVAVGTTLSFSSTALNSSVDTSHHAKPGEQKLFCQMMIGNLPSAVVLPYSACTVPAGINGPVAIFVTIDDQALANNVLIQTTVTVLAGPTMAFIDTITQDIDVVVKSGSASSSSGSGNSSSGSGSSSSGSGSGSSSSGGGSGSSSSGSGSGTATASASDSTSTTTISPGDASSIESSASATASAGGASATGSATGALANGSTTGSSTDVTLAVGGPNEYVGPAPDGHTFVMGWSTPS
;
A
#
# COMPACT_ATOMS: atom_id res chain seq x y z
N MET A 1 16.76 -43.52 75.13
CA MET A 1 16.67 -43.96 73.73
C MET A 1 15.95 -42.88 72.94
N ARG A 2 16.54 -42.35 71.87
CA ARG A 2 15.88 -41.46 70.91
C ARG A 2 16.37 -41.87 69.53
N PHE A 3 15.51 -42.48 68.72
CA PHE A 3 15.81 -42.78 67.33
C PHE A 3 15.52 -41.53 66.50
N SER A 4 16.48 -41.15 65.66
CA SER A 4 16.34 -40.03 64.72
C SER A 4 16.22 -40.61 63.32
N THR A 5 15.04 -40.51 62.73
CA THR A 5 14.74 -40.98 61.37
C THR A 5 15.06 -39.88 60.36
N CYS A 6 16.06 -40.10 59.53
CA CYS A 6 16.43 -39.19 58.44
C CYS A 6 15.64 -39.56 57.18
N LEU A 7 14.85 -38.62 56.66
CA LEU A 7 14.10 -38.77 55.40
C LEU A 7 14.99 -38.33 54.23
N ILE A 8 15.35 -39.28 53.37
CA ILE A 8 16.08 -39.00 52.12
C ILE A 8 15.05 -38.65 51.04
N ALA A 9 15.04 -37.39 50.60
CA ALA A 9 14.23 -36.96 49.46
C ALA A 9 14.96 -37.25 48.14
N LEU A 10 14.40 -38.14 47.33
CA LEU A 10 14.84 -38.40 45.95
C LEU A 10 14.33 -37.29 45.03
N ALA A 11 15.22 -36.42 44.57
CA ALA A 11 14.92 -35.46 43.51
C ALA A 11 15.06 -36.15 42.13
N ALA A 12 13.94 -36.36 41.45
CA ALA A 12 13.94 -36.81 40.06
C ALA A 12 14.00 -35.59 39.12
N PRO A 13 14.99 -35.49 38.21
CA PRO A 13 15.02 -34.41 37.23
C PRO A 13 13.96 -34.64 36.15
N TYR A 14 13.00 -33.73 36.05
CA TYR A 14 12.05 -33.70 34.92
C TYR A 14 12.80 -33.27 33.65
N LEU A 15 13.09 -34.23 32.77
CA LEU A 15 13.54 -33.95 31.41
C LEU A 15 12.38 -33.34 30.60
N VAL A 16 12.38 -32.02 30.44
CA VAL A 16 11.49 -31.32 29.51
C VAL A 16 11.94 -31.67 28.09
N SER A 17 11.28 -32.65 27.49
CA SER A 17 11.46 -33.00 26.08
C SER A 17 10.81 -31.92 25.21
N ALA A 18 11.56 -30.88 24.86
CA ALA A 18 11.15 -29.94 23.84
C ALA A 18 11.06 -30.67 22.49
N LEU A 19 9.85 -31.05 22.10
CA LEU A 19 9.58 -31.56 20.76
C LEU A 19 9.97 -30.46 19.75
N PRO A 20 10.70 -30.79 18.68
CA PRO A 20 11.00 -29.81 17.65
C PRO A 20 9.68 -29.39 16.99
N PHE A 21 9.26 -28.15 17.24
CA PHE A 21 8.25 -27.50 16.41
C PHE A 21 8.77 -27.55 14.98
N LYS A 22 8.13 -28.38 14.14
CA LYS A 22 8.31 -28.30 12.69
C LYS A 22 7.61 -27.02 12.26
N ALA A 23 8.36 -25.91 12.23
CA ALA A 23 7.96 -24.74 11.47
C ALA A 23 7.58 -25.24 10.07
N LYS A 24 6.29 -25.07 9.72
CA LYS A 24 5.76 -25.49 8.43
C LYS A 24 6.29 -24.49 7.43
N ARG A 25 7.41 -24.81 6.78
CA ARG A 25 7.97 -23.99 5.71
C ARG A 25 6.87 -23.64 4.71
N ALA A 26 6.84 -22.38 4.31
CA ALA A 26 5.92 -21.84 3.33
C ALA A 26 5.97 -22.66 2.02
N ALA A 27 4.87 -22.64 1.26
CA ALA A 27 4.81 -23.34 -0.01
C ALA A 27 5.83 -22.74 -1.00
N ALA A 28 6.28 -23.52 -1.98
CA ALA A 28 7.18 -23.00 -3.01
C ALA A 28 6.58 -21.80 -3.79
N ALA A 29 5.25 -21.73 -3.88
CA ALA A 29 4.54 -20.57 -4.41
C ALA A 29 4.66 -19.33 -3.50
N ASP A 30 4.53 -19.49 -2.19
CA ASP A 30 4.69 -18.39 -1.21
C ASP A 30 6.11 -17.82 -1.27
N ILE A 31 7.12 -18.69 -1.35
CA ILE A 31 8.53 -18.29 -1.52
C ILE A 31 8.72 -17.48 -2.80
N LEU A 32 8.15 -17.94 -3.91
CA LEU A 32 8.24 -17.23 -5.20
C LEU A 32 7.57 -15.86 -5.14
N VAL A 33 6.43 -15.74 -4.45
CA VAL A 33 5.74 -14.47 -4.22
C VAL A 33 6.61 -13.52 -3.39
N LEU A 34 7.17 -13.98 -2.26
CA LEU A 34 8.05 -13.16 -1.43
C LEU A 34 9.33 -12.73 -2.18
N GLN A 35 9.96 -13.65 -2.90
CA GLN A 35 11.14 -13.36 -3.71
C GLN A 35 10.85 -12.36 -4.83
N PHE A 36 9.68 -12.43 -5.46
CA PHE A 36 9.29 -11.49 -6.49
C PHE A 36 8.97 -10.11 -5.91
N ALA A 37 8.23 -10.04 -4.81
CA ALA A 37 7.99 -8.80 -4.09
C ALA A 37 9.30 -8.11 -3.69
N ASP A 38 10.26 -8.83 -3.09
CA ASP A 38 11.58 -8.29 -2.72
C ASP A 38 12.37 -7.73 -3.92
N VAL A 39 12.18 -8.25 -5.14
CA VAL A 39 12.79 -7.65 -6.34
C VAL A 39 12.14 -6.33 -6.75
N LEU A 40 10.85 -6.13 -6.46
CA LEU A 40 10.15 -4.86 -6.67
C LEU A 40 10.57 -3.84 -5.61
N GLU A 41 10.59 -4.22 -4.33
CA GLU A 41 11.09 -3.36 -3.25
C GLU A 41 12.55 -2.90 -3.49
N GLN A 42 13.40 -3.80 -4.00
CA GLN A 42 14.77 -3.46 -4.40
C GLN A 42 14.81 -2.48 -5.59
N LEU A 43 13.89 -2.61 -6.56
CA LEU A 43 13.75 -1.67 -7.67
C LEU A 43 13.38 -0.29 -7.15
N GLU A 44 12.34 -0.19 -6.33
CA GLU A 44 11.79 1.08 -5.85
C GLU A 44 12.74 1.77 -4.86
N SER A 45 13.31 1.02 -3.93
CA SER A 45 14.35 1.52 -3.02
C SER A 45 15.58 2.06 -3.76
N GLN A 46 16.03 1.38 -4.83
CA GLN A 46 17.14 1.87 -5.65
C GLN A 46 16.73 3.05 -6.54
N PHE A 47 15.53 3.04 -7.12
CA PHE A 47 14.97 4.14 -7.92
C PHE A 47 14.96 5.45 -7.14
N TYR A 48 14.40 5.45 -5.93
CA TYR A 48 14.38 6.67 -5.10
C TYR A 48 15.77 7.07 -4.61
N SER A 49 16.63 6.11 -4.28
CA SER A 49 18.03 6.38 -3.91
C SER A 49 18.78 7.10 -5.04
N GLU A 50 18.63 6.62 -6.28
CA GLU A 50 19.24 7.25 -7.45
C GLU A 50 18.60 8.62 -7.75
N ALA A 51 17.27 8.73 -7.70
CA ALA A 51 16.55 9.99 -7.92
C ALA A 51 16.98 11.11 -6.94
N LEU A 52 17.03 10.79 -5.64
CA LEU A 52 17.44 11.72 -4.57
C LEU A 52 18.93 12.09 -4.66
N SER A 53 19.78 11.23 -5.24
CA SER A 53 21.17 11.56 -5.52
C SER A 53 21.37 12.38 -6.81
N THR A 54 20.45 12.25 -7.76
CA THR A 54 20.53 12.88 -9.10
C THR A 54 20.06 14.33 -9.06
N PHE A 55 18.88 14.60 -8.48
CA PHE A 55 18.24 15.91 -8.57
C PHE A 55 18.58 16.82 -7.39
N GLN A 56 18.83 18.09 -7.70
CA GLN A 56 19.11 19.15 -6.74
C GLN A 56 17.88 20.05 -6.55
N ILE A 57 17.87 20.86 -5.48
CA ILE A 57 16.79 21.81 -5.15
C ILE A 57 16.35 22.65 -6.37
N ALA A 58 17.29 23.07 -7.22
CA ALA A 58 17.01 23.86 -8.41
C ALA A 58 16.17 23.12 -9.47
N ASP A 59 16.28 21.79 -9.56
CA ASP A 59 15.54 20.96 -10.51
C ASP A 59 14.07 20.83 -10.07
N PHE A 60 13.81 20.71 -8.77
CA PHE A 60 12.46 20.76 -8.21
C PHE A 60 11.80 22.13 -8.41
N VAL A 61 12.54 23.22 -8.20
CA VAL A 61 12.04 24.59 -8.51
C VAL A 61 11.75 24.72 -10.01
N THR A 62 12.58 24.14 -10.89
CA THR A 62 12.38 24.13 -12.34
C THR A 62 11.16 23.30 -12.75
N ALA A 63 10.86 22.21 -12.04
CA ALA A 63 9.62 21.43 -12.19
C ALA A 63 8.37 22.13 -11.62
N GLY A 64 8.51 23.33 -11.05
CA GLY A 64 7.40 24.17 -10.60
C GLY A 64 6.98 23.97 -9.15
N PHE A 65 7.81 23.37 -8.30
CA PHE A 65 7.56 23.31 -6.86
C PHE A 65 7.96 24.63 -6.18
N SER A 66 7.00 25.33 -5.56
CA SER A 66 7.23 26.55 -4.80
C SER A 66 8.11 26.35 -3.56
N ASP A 67 8.03 25.17 -2.95
CA ASP A 67 8.97 24.71 -1.92
C ASP A 67 9.46 23.33 -2.32
N ALA A 68 10.72 23.25 -2.72
CA ALA A 68 11.39 22.01 -3.11
C ALA A 68 11.60 21.05 -1.94
N GLN A 69 11.56 21.50 -0.68
CA GLN A 69 11.75 20.61 0.47
C GLN A 69 10.57 19.65 0.66
N ILE A 70 9.35 20.06 0.28
CA ILE A 70 8.14 19.22 0.36
C ILE A 70 8.29 17.93 -0.47
N PRO A 71 8.49 17.98 -1.81
CA PRO A 71 8.66 16.75 -2.59
C PRO A 71 9.92 15.97 -2.19
N ILE A 72 11.04 16.64 -1.88
CA ILE A 72 12.27 15.97 -1.42
C ILE A 72 12.02 15.16 -0.14
N GLN A 73 11.33 15.73 0.85
CA GLN A 73 10.98 15.02 2.08
C GLN A 73 10.06 13.82 1.80
N LEU A 74 9.06 13.99 0.94
CA LEU A 74 8.11 12.92 0.59
C LEU A 74 8.83 11.76 -0.11
N PHE A 75 9.64 12.03 -1.13
CA PHE A 75 10.46 11.01 -1.80
C PHE A 75 11.48 10.36 -0.86
N THR A 76 12.02 11.09 0.13
CA THR A 76 12.93 10.54 1.14
C THR A 76 12.20 9.58 2.09
N ASN A 77 10.97 9.91 2.51
CA ASN A 77 10.19 9.02 3.39
C ASN A 77 9.85 7.71 2.67
N ILE A 78 9.37 7.80 1.43
CA ILE A 78 9.06 6.66 0.56
C ILE A 78 10.30 5.76 0.42
N GLN A 79 11.46 6.31 0.04
CA GLN A 79 12.72 5.56 -0.04
C GLN A 79 13.07 4.76 1.23
N VAL A 80 12.82 5.34 2.42
CA VAL A 80 13.06 4.70 3.71
C VAL A 80 12.07 3.56 3.98
N ASP A 81 10.82 3.74 3.60
CA ASP A 81 9.79 2.70 3.70
C ASP A 81 10.15 1.51 2.78
N GLU A 82 10.46 1.73 1.50
CA GLU A 82 10.83 0.67 0.53
C GLU A 82 12.12 -0.06 0.91
N SER A 83 13.12 0.69 1.43
CA SER A 83 14.32 0.08 2.01
C SER A 83 14.00 -0.82 3.22
N THR A 84 12.97 -0.47 3.98
CA THR A 84 12.50 -1.25 5.13
C THR A 84 11.69 -2.46 4.68
N HIS A 85 10.86 -2.30 3.65
CA HIS A 85 10.02 -3.34 3.06
C HIS A 85 10.89 -4.46 2.47
N SER A 86 11.87 -4.15 1.61
CA SER A 86 12.86 -5.14 1.14
C SER A 86 13.59 -5.81 2.30
N THR A 87 14.04 -5.05 3.31
CA THR A 87 14.76 -5.62 4.47
C THR A 87 13.92 -6.66 5.21
N ILE A 88 12.61 -6.39 5.39
CA ILE A 88 11.67 -7.30 6.05
C ILE A 88 11.37 -8.52 5.18
N LEU A 89 11.13 -8.35 3.87
CA LEU A 89 10.93 -9.47 2.95
C LEU A 89 12.16 -10.38 2.89
N GLN A 90 13.36 -9.80 2.78
CA GLN A 90 14.61 -10.56 2.82
C GLN A 90 14.78 -11.36 4.12
N ALA A 91 14.31 -10.83 5.26
CA ALA A 91 14.31 -11.55 6.53
C ALA A 91 13.27 -12.69 6.52
N ALA A 92 12.06 -12.46 6.02
CA ALA A 92 11.01 -13.47 5.87
C ALA A 92 11.44 -14.64 4.95
N ILE A 93 12.00 -14.33 3.77
CA ILE A 93 12.52 -15.34 2.83
C ILE A 93 13.59 -16.22 3.50
N LYS A 94 14.47 -15.63 4.32
CA LYS A 94 15.51 -16.36 5.08
C LYS A 94 14.89 -17.20 6.22
N ALA A 95 13.86 -16.69 6.90
CA ALA A 95 13.16 -17.40 7.97
C ALA A 95 12.47 -18.69 7.45
N GLU A 96 11.90 -18.62 6.25
CA GLU A 96 11.32 -19.79 5.57
C GLU A 96 12.36 -20.77 4.99
N GLY A 97 13.65 -20.45 5.12
CA GLY A 97 14.76 -21.30 4.68
C GLY A 97 15.06 -21.21 3.18
N ALA A 98 14.55 -20.19 2.50
CA ALA A 98 14.95 -19.81 1.14
C ALA A 98 16.07 -18.75 1.19
N GLN A 99 16.43 -18.19 0.03
CA GLN A 99 17.37 -17.06 -0.09
C GLN A 99 16.74 -15.96 -0.93
N PRO A 100 16.93 -14.68 -0.59
CA PRO A 100 16.54 -13.57 -1.46
C PRO A 100 17.17 -13.68 -2.84
N LEU A 101 16.49 -13.14 -3.85
CA LEU A 101 17.10 -12.99 -5.16
C LEU A 101 18.19 -11.92 -5.08
N SER A 102 19.30 -12.16 -5.76
CA SER A 102 20.49 -11.30 -5.73
C SER A 102 21.12 -11.21 -7.11
N GLY A 103 21.88 -10.14 -7.36
CA GLY A 103 22.43 -9.87 -8.68
C GLY A 103 21.45 -9.21 -9.66
N CYS A 104 20.23 -8.89 -9.21
CA CYS A 104 19.35 -7.97 -9.92
C CYS A 104 20.06 -6.64 -10.14
N LYS A 105 19.80 -6.01 -11.27
CA LYS A 105 20.31 -4.70 -11.67
C LYS A 105 19.15 -3.90 -12.22
N PHE A 106 19.08 -2.65 -11.80
CA PHE A 106 18.06 -1.72 -12.27
C PHE A 106 18.68 -0.59 -13.10
N ASP A 107 17.98 -0.15 -14.14
CA ASP A 107 18.43 0.92 -15.05
C ASP A 107 17.34 1.99 -15.18
N PHE A 108 17.52 3.10 -14.48
CA PHE A 108 16.59 4.23 -14.48
C PHE A 108 17.07 5.39 -15.37
N SER A 109 18.12 5.21 -16.17
CA SER A 109 18.73 6.27 -16.99
C SER A 109 17.78 6.92 -18.00
N SER A 110 16.74 6.21 -18.41
CA SER A 110 15.69 6.69 -19.32
C SER A 110 14.57 7.48 -18.65
N VAL A 111 14.48 7.45 -17.31
CA VAL A 111 13.38 8.03 -16.51
C VAL A 111 13.85 9.05 -15.47
N LEU A 112 15.13 9.05 -15.11
CA LEU A 112 15.78 10.08 -14.28
C LEU A 112 16.34 11.23 -15.15
N THR A 113 15.58 11.69 -16.14
CA THR A 113 15.98 12.79 -17.04
C THR A 113 15.72 14.18 -16.45
N ASP A 114 14.65 14.30 -15.67
CA ASP A 114 14.17 15.52 -15.02
C ASP A 114 13.17 15.14 -13.91
N VAL A 115 12.90 16.07 -12.99
CA VAL A 115 12.03 15.83 -11.83
C VAL A 115 10.59 15.51 -12.22
N ALA A 116 10.06 16.01 -13.35
CA ALA A 116 8.69 15.72 -13.76
C ALA A 116 8.56 14.29 -14.33
N THR A 117 9.52 13.86 -15.15
CA THR A 117 9.61 12.47 -15.66
C THR A 117 9.87 11.50 -14.51
N MET A 118 10.73 11.85 -13.56
CA MET A 118 10.97 11.05 -12.35
C MET A 118 9.71 10.93 -11.50
N ALA A 119 9.00 12.03 -11.21
CA ALA A 119 7.77 11.99 -10.40
C ALA A 119 6.63 11.20 -11.08
N ALA A 120 6.54 11.26 -12.41
CA ALA A 120 5.61 10.42 -13.18
C ALA A 120 5.97 8.93 -13.12
N THR A 121 7.27 8.61 -13.07
CA THR A 121 7.77 7.24 -12.92
C THR A 121 7.58 6.72 -11.50
N ALA A 122 7.83 7.54 -10.48
CA ALA A 122 7.53 7.24 -9.08
C ALA A 122 6.04 6.84 -8.94
N ARG A 123 5.13 7.68 -9.43
CA ARG A 123 3.69 7.38 -9.48
C ARG A 123 3.37 6.07 -10.22
N LEU A 124 4.11 5.73 -11.26
CA LEU A 124 3.92 4.48 -12.01
C LEU A 124 4.34 3.25 -11.19
N VAL A 125 5.57 3.21 -10.68
CA VAL A 125 6.10 2.00 -9.99
C VAL A 125 5.24 1.65 -8.77
N GLU A 126 4.87 2.65 -8.00
CA GLU A 126 4.03 2.52 -6.79
C GLU A 126 2.59 2.08 -7.10
N ASN A 127 2.08 2.41 -8.30
CA ASN A 127 0.78 1.87 -8.73
C ASN A 127 0.90 0.40 -9.11
N VAL A 128 2.07 -0.01 -9.60
CA VAL A 128 2.42 -1.39 -9.87
C VAL A 128 2.68 -2.15 -8.56
N GLY A 129 3.31 -1.55 -7.55
CA GLY A 129 3.46 -2.10 -6.19
C GLY A 129 2.12 -2.43 -5.53
N VAL A 130 1.22 -1.44 -5.40
CA VAL A 130 -0.19 -1.64 -4.98
C VAL A 130 -0.85 -2.79 -5.75
N GLY A 131 -0.73 -2.79 -7.08
CA GLY A 131 -1.33 -3.82 -7.93
C GLY A 131 -0.72 -5.21 -7.74
N ALA A 132 0.60 -5.29 -7.53
CA ALA A 132 1.34 -6.51 -7.30
C ALA A 132 0.93 -7.16 -5.98
N TYR A 133 0.89 -6.39 -4.90
CA TYR A 133 0.44 -6.88 -3.59
C TYR A 133 -1.03 -7.35 -3.61
N LEU A 134 -1.93 -6.59 -4.27
CA LEU A 134 -3.33 -6.99 -4.44
C LEU A 134 -3.50 -8.28 -5.26
N GLY A 135 -2.74 -8.45 -6.35
CA GLY A 135 -2.76 -9.68 -7.14
C GLY A 135 -2.18 -10.88 -6.39
N ALA A 136 -1.04 -10.67 -5.71
CA ALA A 136 -0.33 -11.67 -4.93
C ALA A 136 -1.10 -12.15 -3.68
N ALA A 137 -2.02 -11.36 -3.14
CA ALA A 137 -2.86 -11.74 -2.00
C ALA A 137 -3.63 -13.05 -2.23
N THR A 138 -3.93 -13.39 -3.49
CA THR A 138 -4.62 -14.65 -3.86
C THR A 138 -3.67 -15.85 -4.08
N LEU A 139 -2.35 -15.60 -4.11
CA LEU A 139 -1.30 -16.59 -4.33
C LEU A 139 -0.68 -17.08 -3.01
N LEU A 140 -0.75 -16.29 -1.94
CA LEU A 140 -0.25 -16.63 -0.62
C LEU A 140 -1.16 -17.65 0.09
N THR A 141 -0.58 -18.77 0.51
CA THR A 141 -1.25 -19.83 1.27
C THR A 141 -1.01 -19.74 2.77
N ASP A 142 -0.01 -18.97 3.20
CA ASP A 142 0.27 -18.71 4.62
C ASP A 142 -0.43 -17.42 5.09
N PRO A 143 -1.32 -17.48 6.11
CA PRO A 143 -2.05 -16.32 6.59
C PRO A 143 -1.18 -15.31 7.35
N GLN A 144 -0.02 -15.70 7.88
CA GLN A 144 0.93 -14.78 8.50
C GLN A 144 1.67 -13.96 7.44
N LEU A 145 2.11 -14.61 6.35
CA LEU A 145 2.70 -13.91 5.20
C LEU A 145 1.68 -12.98 4.53
N LEU A 146 0.42 -13.43 4.36
CA LEU A 146 -0.66 -12.59 3.84
C LEU A 146 -0.93 -11.38 4.75
N SER A 147 -0.92 -11.57 6.07
CA SER A 147 -1.11 -10.47 7.03
C SER A 147 0.04 -9.46 6.97
N ALA A 148 1.29 -9.93 6.83
CA ALA A 148 2.46 -9.06 6.66
C ALA A 148 2.39 -8.27 5.34
N ALA A 149 2.14 -8.95 4.21
CA ALA A 149 1.95 -8.35 2.89
C ALA A 149 0.82 -7.29 2.89
N ALA A 150 -0.26 -7.54 3.63
CA ALA A 150 -1.34 -6.57 3.79
C ALA A 150 -0.90 -5.30 4.54
N THR A 151 0.11 -5.34 5.42
CA THR A 151 0.61 -4.11 6.06
C THR A 151 1.36 -3.21 5.08
N ILE A 152 2.24 -3.81 4.25
CA ILE A 152 2.97 -3.12 3.17
C ILE A 152 2.00 -2.50 2.18
N LEU A 153 1.02 -3.24 1.67
CA LEU A 153 -0.01 -2.73 0.75
C LEU A 153 -0.71 -1.44 1.23
N THR A 154 -0.87 -1.22 2.54
CA THR A 154 -1.45 0.04 3.03
C THR A 154 -0.50 1.22 2.99
N ILE A 155 0.81 1.00 2.96
CA ILE A 155 1.86 2.01 2.86
C ILE A 155 2.02 2.43 1.40
N GLU A 156 2.21 1.47 0.49
CA GLU A 156 2.10 1.58 -0.97
C GLU A 156 0.91 2.46 -1.42
N ALA A 157 -0.29 2.18 -0.91
CA ALA A 157 -1.49 2.94 -1.25
C ALA A 157 -1.45 4.40 -0.76
N ARG A 158 -0.72 4.70 0.32
CA ARG A 158 -0.51 6.07 0.83
C ARG A 158 0.57 6.80 0.04
N HIS A 159 1.66 6.12 -0.32
CA HIS A 159 2.67 6.65 -1.22
C HIS A 159 2.04 7.02 -2.57
N GLN A 160 1.25 6.11 -3.17
CA GLN A 160 0.45 6.38 -4.36
C GLN A 160 -0.49 7.59 -4.19
N THR A 161 -1.16 7.70 -3.04
CA THR A 161 -2.03 8.86 -2.72
C THR A 161 -1.25 10.19 -2.78
N ILE A 162 -0.01 10.20 -2.27
CA ILE A 162 0.88 11.36 -2.28
C ILE A 162 1.39 11.64 -3.70
N LEU A 163 1.79 10.60 -4.45
CA LEU A 163 2.36 10.73 -5.80
C LEU A 163 1.33 11.16 -6.84
N ASN A 164 0.07 10.75 -6.68
CA ASN A 164 -1.06 11.32 -7.40
C ASN A 164 -1.11 12.84 -7.24
N LEU A 165 -0.95 13.38 -6.02
CA LEU A 165 -0.93 14.82 -5.77
C LEU A 165 0.32 15.50 -6.35
N ILE A 166 1.50 14.91 -6.20
CA ILE A 166 2.74 15.44 -6.79
C ILE A 166 2.61 15.55 -8.32
N ALA A 167 1.97 14.58 -8.97
CA ALA A 167 1.68 14.61 -10.41
C ALA A 167 0.54 15.56 -10.83
N GLY A 168 -0.23 16.11 -9.89
CA GLY A 168 -1.39 16.98 -10.15
C GLY A 168 -2.69 16.25 -10.47
N GLY A 169 -2.77 14.97 -10.13
CA GLY A 169 -3.99 14.16 -10.22
C GLY A 169 -4.90 14.27 -9.00
N THR A 170 -5.91 13.40 -8.94
CA THR A 170 -6.72 13.20 -7.73
C THR A 170 -5.97 12.29 -6.75
N ALA A 171 -5.84 12.69 -5.47
CA ALA A 171 -5.19 11.87 -4.44
C ALA A 171 -5.72 10.42 -4.39
N ILE A 172 -7.05 10.30 -4.34
CA ILE A 172 -7.78 9.02 -4.31
C ILE A 172 -8.74 9.04 -5.50
N PRO A 173 -8.30 8.59 -6.70
CA PRO A 173 -9.07 8.78 -7.94
C PRO A 173 -10.22 7.79 -8.10
N ALA A 174 -10.16 6.67 -7.37
CA ALA A 174 -11.08 5.53 -7.43
C ALA A 174 -11.38 5.02 -6.01
N SER A 175 -12.44 4.23 -5.88
CA SER A 175 -12.86 3.55 -4.65
C SER A 175 -12.24 2.16 -4.47
N PHE A 176 -11.66 1.63 -5.54
CA PHE A 176 -10.95 0.36 -5.62
C PHE A 176 -9.74 0.53 -6.54
N ASP A 177 -8.67 -0.21 -6.29
CA ASP A 177 -7.48 -0.29 -7.12
C ASP A 177 -7.55 -1.43 -8.16
N ILE A 178 -6.53 -1.54 -9.00
CA ILE A 178 -6.39 -2.59 -10.02
C ILE A 178 -5.43 -3.65 -9.49
N ALA A 179 -5.87 -4.90 -9.40
CA ALA A 179 -4.99 -6.02 -9.05
C ALA A 179 -4.22 -6.51 -10.29
N LEU A 180 -2.90 -6.68 -10.16
CA LEU A 180 -2.01 -7.11 -11.25
C LEU A 180 -1.40 -8.47 -10.93
N THR A 181 -1.49 -9.41 -11.85
CA THR A 181 -0.77 -10.69 -11.74
C THR A 181 0.75 -10.50 -11.95
N PRO A 182 1.62 -11.36 -11.40
CA PRO A 182 3.07 -11.18 -11.55
C PRO A 182 3.60 -11.07 -13.00
N PRO A 183 3.05 -11.81 -14.01
CA PRO A 183 3.37 -11.59 -15.42
C PRO A 183 3.01 -10.20 -15.94
N GLN A 184 1.96 -9.58 -15.41
CA GLN A 184 1.49 -8.24 -15.79
C GLN A 184 2.33 -7.15 -15.14
N VAL A 185 2.75 -7.35 -13.88
CA VAL A 185 3.73 -6.52 -13.19
C VAL A 185 5.04 -6.47 -13.99
N LEU A 186 5.56 -7.63 -14.41
CA LEU A 186 6.77 -7.69 -15.24
C LEU A 186 6.62 -7.07 -16.63
N ALA A 187 5.42 -7.04 -17.22
CA ALA A 187 5.20 -6.36 -18.50
C ALA A 187 5.32 -4.83 -18.40
N ILE A 188 5.20 -4.27 -17.18
CA ILE A 188 5.37 -2.84 -16.89
C ILE A 188 6.79 -2.58 -16.33
N ALA A 189 7.15 -3.22 -15.22
CA ALA A 189 8.39 -2.96 -14.49
C ALA A 189 9.62 -3.67 -15.09
N GLY A 190 9.43 -4.76 -15.85
CA GLY A 190 10.52 -5.60 -16.36
C GLY A 190 11.47 -4.92 -17.33
N ALA A 191 11.09 -3.76 -17.90
CA ALA A 191 11.99 -2.92 -18.69
C ALA A 191 13.15 -2.33 -17.85
N PHE A 192 12.94 -2.17 -16.54
CA PHE A 192 13.95 -1.69 -15.60
C PHE A 192 14.77 -2.82 -14.98
N ILE A 193 14.36 -4.10 -15.10
CA ILE A 193 14.95 -5.23 -14.35
C ILE A 193 15.87 -6.06 -15.25
N SER A 194 17.09 -6.33 -14.80
CA SER A 194 18.01 -7.25 -15.47
C SER A 194 18.92 -7.99 -14.47
N GLY A 195 19.75 -8.93 -14.96
CA GLY A 195 20.80 -9.58 -14.16
C GLY A 195 20.37 -10.72 -13.24
N CYS A 196 19.08 -10.83 -12.91
CA CYS A 196 18.51 -11.93 -12.12
C CYS A 196 17.35 -12.64 -12.85
N ASP A 197 17.01 -13.83 -12.38
CA ASP A 197 15.84 -14.61 -12.81
C ASP A 197 14.79 -14.56 -11.70
N THR A 198 13.61 -14.03 -12.02
CA THR A 198 12.47 -13.94 -11.09
C THR A 198 11.68 -15.24 -11.00
N GLY A 199 11.94 -16.23 -11.87
CA GLY A 199 11.15 -17.45 -12.00
C GLY A 199 9.76 -17.22 -12.63
N ILE A 200 9.48 -16.03 -13.15
CA ILE A 200 8.16 -15.62 -13.65
C ILE A 200 8.28 -15.15 -15.10
N THR A 201 7.53 -15.80 -15.99
CA THR A 201 7.41 -15.36 -17.39
C THR A 201 6.56 -14.09 -17.47
N SER A 202 7.16 -12.99 -17.95
CA SER A 202 6.44 -11.75 -18.25
C SER A 202 5.37 -11.93 -19.34
N ASN A 203 4.27 -11.20 -19.25
CA ASN A 203 3.43 -10.92 -20.42
C ASN A 203 4.24 -10.12 -21.45
N THR A 204 3.84 -10.14 -22.73
CA THR A 204 4.46 -9.29 -23.75
C THR A 204 4.28 -7.81 -23.39
N PRO A 205 5.35 -7.01 -23.25
CA PRO A 205 5.22 -5.59 -22.94
C PRO A 205 4.44 -4.82 -24.00
N LEU A 206 3.76 -3.77 -23.56
CA LEU A 206 3.00 -2.84 -24.39
C LEU A 206 3.44 -1.42 -24.02
N ALA A 207 3.57 -0.54 -25.01
CA ALA A 207 3.83 0.88 -24.78
C ALA A 207 2.84 1.75 -25.56
N VAL A 208 2.35 2.80 -24.92
CA VAL A 208 1.61 3.89 -25.57
C VAL A 208 2.60 4.77 -26.31
N THR A 209 2.31 5.10 -27.58
CA THR A 209 3.20 5.89 -28.46
C THR A 209 2.67 7.29 -28.76
N ASN A 210 1.55 7.66 -28.15
CA ASN A 210 1.01 9.02 -28.19
C ASN A 210 2.04 10.05 -27.68
N LYS A 211 2.00 11.25 -28.24
CA LYS A 211 2.80 12.39 -27.75
C LYS A 211 1.95 13.28 -26.86
N GLY A 212 2.46 13.61 -25.68
CA GLY A 212 1.76 14.40 -24.68
C GLY A 212 0.86 13.57 -23.76
N THR A 213 0.15 14.24 -22.86
CA THR A 213 -0.69 13.61 -21.83
C THR A 213 -1.83 12.80 -22.45
N VAL A 214 -2.01 11.57 -21.95
CA VAL A 214 -3.17 10.76 -22.27
C VAL A 214 -4.37 11.23 -21.45
N ALA A 215 -5.43 11.68 -22.10
CA ALA A 215 -6.65 12.19 -21.46
C ALA A 215 -7.91 11.63 -22.13
N VAL A 216 -9.08 11.87 -21.53
CA VAL A 216 -10.40 11.53 -22.12
C VAL A 216 -10.49 12.06 -23.56
N GLY A 217 -10.95 11.21 -24.48
CA GLY A 217 -11.03 11.53 -25.91
C GLY A 217 -9.71 11.32 -26.69
N THR A 218 -8.61 10.95 -26.04
CA THR A 218 -7.37 10.58 -26.72
C THR A 218 -7.51 9.21 -27.37
N THR A 219 -7.36 9.11 -28.69
CA THR A 219 -7.20 7.82 -29.39
C THR A 219 -5.77 7.33 -29.23
N LEU A 220 -5.61 6.16 -28.62
CA LEU A 220 -4.31 5.58 -28.31
C LEU A 220 -3.68 4.90 -29.53
N SER A 221 -2.36 5.03 -29.63
CA SER A 221 -1.51 4.28 -30.55
C SER A 221 -0.48 3.48 -29.74
N PHE A 222 -0.12 2.29 -30.22
CA PHE A 222 0.68 1.33 -29.44
C PHE A 222 1.90 0.83 -30.20
N SER A 223 2.91 0.40 -29.44
CA SER A 223 4.00 -0.45 -29.93
C SER A 223 4.18 -1.66 -29.02
N SER A 224 4.34 -2.83 -29.62
CA SER A 224 4.69 -4.09 -28.96
C SER A 224 5.27 -5.05 -30.00
N THR A 225 6.14 -5.98 -29.59
CA THR A 225 6.70 -7.02 -30.47
C THR A 225 5.61 -7.96 -31.00
N ALA A 226 4.57 -8.22 -30.23
CA ALA A 226 3.44 -9.05 -30.65
C ALA A 226 2.60 -8.40 -31.77
N LEU A 227 2.53 -7.07 -31.85
CA LEU A 227 1.81 -6.34 -32.91
C LEU A 227 2.52 -6.40 -34.27
N ASN A 228 3.82 -6.70 -34.29
CA ASN A 228 4.62 -6.82 -35.51
C ASN A 228 4.57 -8.24 -36.11
N SER A 229 3.96 -9.19 -35.41
CA SER A 229 3.82 -10.58 -35.84
C SER A 229 2.49 -10.80 -36.55
N SER A 230 2.42 -11.75 -37.48
CA SER A 230 1.15 -12.21 -38.04
C SER A 230 0.35 -12.98 -36.99
N VAL A 231 -0.33 -12.25 -36.10
CA VAL A 231 -1.20 -12.83 -35.06
C VAL A 231 -2.32 -13.61 -35.74
N ASP A 232 -2.43 -14.90 -35.40
CA ASP A 232 -3.51 -15.74 -35.90
C ASP A 232 -4.81 -15.42 -35.13
N THR A 233 -5.58 -14.47 -35.67
CA THR A 233 -6.90 -14.12 -35.16
C THR A 233 -8.01 -15.02 -35.73
N SER A 234 -7.70 -16.12 -36.43
CA SER A 234 -8.68 -16.92 -37.17
C SER A 234 -9.71 -17.63 -36.28
N HIS A 235 -9.40 -17.85 -35.00
CA HIS A 235 -10.35 -18.40 -34.02
C HIS A 235 -11.43 -17.40 -33.57
N HIS A 236 -11.22 -16.08 -33.76
CA HIS A 236 -12.11 -15.02 -33.26
C HIS A 236 -12.62 -14.05 -34.34
N ALA A 237 -12.12 -14.16 -35.58
CA ALA A 237 -12.47 -13.23 -36.65
C ALA A 237 -12.91 -13.91 -37.95
N LYS A 238 -13.69 -13.19 -38.77
CA LYS A 238 -14.07 -13.64 -40.12
C LYS A 238 -12.82 -13.70 -41.02
N PRO A 239 -12.79 -14.59 -42.04
CA PRO A 239 -11.68 -14.64 -42.99
C PRO A 239 -11.40 -13.27 -43.61
N GLY A 240 -10.19 -12.75 -43.38
CA GLY A 240 -9.72 -11.45 -43.89
C GLY A 240 -9.84 -10.25 -42.94
N GLU A 241 -10.27 -10.43 -41.70
CA GLU A 241 -10.40 -9.34 -40.71
C GLU A 241 -9.52 -9.65 -39.48
N GLN A 242 -8.56 -8.77 -39.13
CA GLN A 242 -7.90 -8.84 -37.82
C GLN A 242 -8.75 -8.07 -36.80
N LYS A 243 -9.24 -8.74 -35.76
CA LYS A 243 -9.99 -8.11 -34.67
C LYS A 243 -9.17 -8.11 -33.40
N LEU A 244 -8.20 -7.20 -33.36
CA LEU A 244 -7.60 -6.78 -32.11
C LEU A 244 -8.57 -5.85 -31.38
N PHE A 245 -8.58 -5.94 -30.07
CA PHE A 245 -9.33 -5.06 -29.18
C PHE A 245 -8.37 -4.37 -28.21
N CYS A 246 -8.76 -3.19 -27.78
CA CYS A 246 -8.11 -2.45 -26.71
C CYS A 246 -9.03 -2.54 -25.50
N GLN A 247 -8.50 -3.05 -24.38
CA GLN A 247 -9.26 -3.20 -23.14
C GLN A 247 -8.66 -2.32 -22.05
N MET A 248 -9.49 -1.47 -21.45
CA MET A 248 -9.10 -0.53 -20.40
C MET A 248 -9.67 -0.99 -19.06
N MET A 249 -8.81 -1.51 -18.19
CA MET A 249 -9.16 -1.94 -16.84
C MET A 249 -8.98 -0.78 -15.86
N ILE A 250 -9.96 -0.61 -14.98
CA ILE A 250 -10.09 0.52 -14.05
C ILE A 250 -10.62 -0.06 -12.74
N GLY A 251 -10.04 0.31 -11.61
CA GLY A 251 -10.34 -0.33 -10.32
C GLY A 251 -11.84 -0.33 -9.97
N ASN A 252 -12.55 0.77 -10.25
CA ASN A 252 -13.99 0.91 -9.99
C ASN A 252 -14.92 0.07 -10.89
N LEU A 253 -14.40 -0.71 -11.85
CA LEU A 253 -15.21 -1.59 -12.70
C LEU A 253 -14.86 -3.07 -12.44
N PRO A 254 -15.87 -3.97 -12.43
CA PRO A 254 -15.63 -5.41 -12.27
C PRO A 254 -14.94 -6.04 -13.50
N SER A 255 -15.01 -5.37 -14.66
CA SER A 255 -14.41 -5.81 -15.92
C SER A 255 -13.94 -4.61 -16.74
N ALA A 256 -12.97 -4.83 -17.62
CA ALA A 256 -12.41 -3.81 -18.49
C ALA A 256 -13.43 -3.27 -19.52
N VAL A 257 -13.27 -2.01 -19.89
CA VAL A 257 -13.99 -1.41 -21.03
C VAL A 257 -13.37 -1.93 -22.32
N VAL A 258 -14.18 -2.60 -23.15
CA VAL A 258 -13.74 -3.19 -24.42
C VAL A 258 -14.00 -2.23 -25.58
N LEU A 259 -12.96 -1.93 -26.36
CA LEU A 259 -13.01 -1.07 -27.55
C LEU A 259 -12.35 -1.77 -28.74
N PRO A 260 -12.79 -1.52 -29.99
CA PRO A 260 -12.03 -1.94 -31.17
C PRO A 260 -10.63 -1.32 -31.15
N TYR A 261 -9.57 -2.06 -31.49
CA TYR A 261 -8.19 -1.55 -31.45
C TYR A 261 -7.99 -0.27 -32.28
N SER A 262 -8.62 -0.20 -33.47
CA SER A 262 -8.61 0.97 -34.36
C SER A 262 -9.36 2.20 -33.82
N ALA A 263 -10.12 2.04 -32.73
CA ALA A 263 -10.93 3.07 -32.09
C ALA A 263 -10.71 3.09 -30.56
N CYS A 264 -9.49 2.75 -30.11
CA CYS A 264 -9.06 2.76 -28.72
C CYS A 264 -8.99 4.19 -28.15
N THR A 265 -10.15 4.82 -27.95
CA THR A 265 -10.26 6.19 -27.46
C THR A 265 -10.66 6.18 -25.98
N VAL A 266 -9.87 6.84 -25.13
CA VAL A 266 -10.12 6.92 -23.67
C VAL A 266 -11.55 7.40 -23.40
N PRO A 267 -12.44 6.56 -22.82
CA PRO A 267 -13.82 6.92 -22.52
C PRO A 267 -13.96 8.07 -21.52
N ALA A 268 -15.09 8.78 -21.58
CA ALA A 268 -15.46 9.76 -20.56
C ALA A 268 -15.84 9.10 -19.23
N GLY A 269 -15.68 9.83 -18.12
CA GLY A 269 -15.99 9.36 -16.77
C GLY A 269 -14.88 8.51 -16.12
N ILE A 270 -13.70 8.42 -16.75
CA ILE A 270 -12.52 7.76 -16.20
C ILE A 270 -11.67 8.79 -15.46
N ASN A 271 -11.16 8.39 -14.28
CA ASN A 271 -10.21 9.16 -13.50
C ASN A 271 -9.18 8.21 -12.83
N GLY A 272 -7.91 8.59 -12.77
CA GLY A 272 -6.85 7.80 -12.13
C GLY A 272 -6.17 6.76 -13.03
N PRO A 273 -5.55 5.71 -12.44
CA PRO A 273 -4.81 4.69 -13.17
C PRO A 273 -5.72 3.81 -14.03
N VAL A 274 -5.23 3.46 -15.21
CA VAL A 274 -5.87 2.59 -16.19
C VAL A 274 -4.84 1.58 -16.70
N ALA A 275 -5.11 0.29 -16.50
CA ALA A 275 -4.32 -0.78 -17.08
C ALA A 275 -4.87 -1.11 -18.48
N ILE A 276 -4.07 -0.86 -19.51
CA ILE A 276 -4.47 -0.96 -20.91
C ILE A 276 -3.86 -2.21 -21.54
N PHE A 277 -4.69 -3.06 -22.12
CA PHE A 277 -4.32 -4.31 -22.77
C PHE A 277 -4.67 -4.28 -24.26
N VAL A 278 -3.92 -5.03 -25.07
CA VAL A 278 -4.38 -5.44 -26.40
C VAL A 278 -4.78 -6.91 -26.34
N THR A 279 -6.00 -7.24 -26.77
CA THR A 279 -6.55 -8.61 -26.79
C THR A 279 -6.89 -9.07 -28.20
N ILE A 280 -6.98 -10.39 -28.40
CA ILE A 280 -7.37 -11.03 -29.68
C ILE A 280 -8.89 -11.29 -29.79
N ASP A 281 -9.65 -11.01 -28.74
CA ASP A 281 -11.11 -11.06 -28.72
C ASP A 281 -11.73 -9.94 -27.86
N ASP A 282 -13.07 -9.87 -27.89
CA ASP A 282 -13.91 -8.89 -27.18
C ASP A 282 -14.40 -9.38 -25.81
N GLN A 283 -13.90 -10.51 -25.30
CA GLN A 283 -14.26 -10.97 -23.97
C GLN A 283 -13.61 -10.06 -22.93
N ALA A 284 -14.46 -9.31 -22.21
CA ALA A 284 -14.00 -8.35 -21.21
C ALA A 284 -13.15 -9.02 -20.11
N LEU A 285 -11.93 -8.53 -19.91
CA LEU A 285 -11.03 -8.95 -18.85
C LEU A 285 -11.63 -8.58 -17.49
N ALA A 286 -11.76 -9.56 -16.58
CA ALA A 286 -12.20 -9.29 -15.21
C ALA A 286 -11.10 -8.56 -14.42
N ASN A 287 -11.48 -7.61 -13.57
CA ASN A 287 -10.53 -6.95 -12.64
C ASN A 287 -10.15 -7.89 -11.47
N ASN A 288 -10.99 -8.89 -11.17
CA ASN A 288 -10.64 -9.96 -10.24
C ASN A 288 -9.71 -10.99 -10.91
N VAL A 289 -8.44 -11.01 -10.50
CA VAL A 289 -7.38 -11.89 -11.01
C VAL A 289 -7.70 -13.39 -10.96
N LEU A 290 -8.57 -13.85 -10.04
CA LEU A 290 -8.97 -15.27 -9.94
C LEU A 290 -9.82 -15.77 -11.11
N ILE A 291 -10.51 -14.86 -11.80
CA ILE A 291 -11.43 -15.16 -12.92
C ILE A 291 -11.03 -14.43 -14.21
N GLN A 292 -9.86 -13.79 -14.22
CA GLN A 292 -9.34 -13.06 -15.37
C GLN A 292 -8.73 -14.06 -16.37
N THR A 293 -9.26 -14.07 -17.60
CA THR A 293 -8.68 -14.89 -18.68
C THR A 293 -7.45 -14.21 -19.26
N THR A 294 -6.30 -14.89 -19.24
CA THR A 294 -5.06 -14.42 -19.87
C THR A 294 -4.89 -14.93 -21.30
N VAL A 295 -5.68 -15.95 -21.71
CA VAL A 295 -5.62 -16.59 -23.03
C VAL A 295 -5.90 -15.61 -24.17
N THR A 296 -6.62 -14.52 -23.88
CA THR A 296 -7.04 -13.51 -24.85
C THR A 296 -6.07 -12.33 -24.94
N VAL A 297 -5.09 -12.22 -24.03
CA VAL A 297 -4.15 -11.10 -23.95
C VAL A 297 -3.00 -11.30 -24.93
N LEU A 298 -2.88 -10.39 -25.90
CA LEU A 298 -1.77 -10.35 -26.86
C LEU A 298 -0.56 -9.61 -26.29
N ALA A 299 -0.80 -8.47 -25.65
CA ALA A 299 0.21 -7.64 -25.03
C ALA A 299 -0.37 -6.77 -23.90
N GLY A 300 0.47 -6.46 -22.92
CA GLY A 300 0.18 -5.59 -21.79
C GLY A 300 -0.03 -6.31 -20.45
N PRO A 301 -0.40 -5.56 -19.41
CA PRO A 301 -0.83 -4.17 -19.48
C PRO A 301 0.30 -3.18 -19.76
N THR A 302 -0.09 -2.00 -20.21
CA THR A 302 0.65 -0.75 -20.04
C THR A 302 -0.21 0.18 -19.20
N MET A 303 0.38 1.05 -18.39
CA MET A 303 -0.40 1.95 -17.52
C MET A 303 -0.52 3.34 -18.12
N ALA A 304 -1.69 3.96 -17.95
CA ALA A 304 -1.89 5.39 -18.16
C ALA A 304 -2.61 5.98 -16.96
N PHE A 305 -2.32 7.24 -16.63
CA PHE A 305 -3.02 8.00 -15.60
C PHE A 305 -3.92 9.04 -16.28
N ILE A 306 -5.22 8.97 -16.02
CA ILE A 306 -6.24 9.83 -16.60
C ILE A 306 -6.69 10.84 -15.56
N ASP A 307 -6.01 11.97 -15.45
CA ASP A 307 -6.31 12.98 -14.43
C ASP A 307 -7.38 13.96 -14.93
N THR A 308 -8.66 13.53 -14.88
CA THR A 308 -9.80 14.39 -15.26
C THR A 308 -10.28 15.29 -14.14
N ILE A 309 -9.94 14.96 -12.89
CA ILE A 309 -10.27 15.72 -11.70
C ILE A 309 -8.96 16.13 -11.03
N THR A 310 -8.67 17.43 -11.01
CA THR A 310 -7.62 18.01 -10.18
C THR A 310 -8.19 18.38 -8.81
N GLN A 311 -7.36 18.38 -7.77
CA GLN A 311 -7.75 18.78 -6.42
C GLN A 311 -6.97 20.03 -6.00
N ASP A 312 -7.64 20.99 -5.33
CA ASP A 312 -7.04 22.27 -4.92
C ASP A 312 -5.79 22.12 -4.05
N ILE A 313 -5.60 20.97 -3.39
CA ILE A 313 -4.41 20.65 -2.60
C ILE A 313 -3.13 20.56 -3.47
N ASP A 314 -3.22 20.16 -4.74
CA ASP A 314 -2.07 20.22 -5.68
C ASP A 314 -1.61 21.66 -5.91
N VAL A 315 -2.57 22.59 -6.02
CA VAL A 315 -2.28 24.03 -6.19
C VAL A 315 -1.49 24.56 -4.99
N VAL A 316 -1.76 24.07 -3.79
CA VAL A 316 -0.99 24.43 -2.58
C VAL A 316 0.44 23.91 -2.64
N VAL A 317 0.66 22.68 -3.12
CA VAL A 317 1.99 22.05 -3.22
C VAL A 317 2.87 22.74 -4.28
N LYS A 318 2.30 23.08 -5.44
CA LYS A 318 3.05 23.71 -6.55
C LYS A 318 3.12 25.24 -6.48
N SER A 319 2.05 25.92 -6.09
CA SER A 319 1.93 27.39 -6.26
C SER A 319 2.25 28.23 -5.03
N GLY A 320 2.56 27.60 -3.87
CA GLY A 320 3.05 28.27 -2.66
C GLY A 320 2.13 29.32 -2.04
N SER A 321 0.91 29.44 -2.57
CA SER A 321 -0.02 30.52 -2.27
C SER A 321 -1.21 29.94 -1.53
N ALA A 322 -1.19 30.08 -0.20
CA ALA A 322 -2.37 29.88 0.62
C ALA A 322 -3.39 30.98 0.32
N SER A 323 -4.16 30.82 -0.77
CA SER A 323 -5.25 31.72 -1.12
C SER A 323 -6.39 31.52 -0.12
N SER A 324 -6.50 32.43 0.84
CA SER A 324 -7.56 32.46 1.84
C SER A 324 -8.94 32.68 1.17
N SER A 325 -9.66 31.60 0.87
CA SER A 325 -11.04 31.64 0.36
C SER A 325 -12.05 31.71 1.50
N SER A 326 -12.10 32.84 2.18
CA SER A 326 -13.21 33.18 3.08
C SER A 326 -14.47 33.55 2.27
N GLY A 327 -15.58 32.84 2.48
CA GLY A 327 -16.91 33.37 2.12
C GLY A 327 -17.84 32.45 1.32
N SER A 328 -18.61 31.65 2.05
CA SER A 328 -20.01 31.25 1.82
C SER A 328 -20.70 31.69 0.52
N GLY A 329 -21.30 30.73 -0.20
CA GLY A 329 -22.16 31.03 -1.33
C GLY A 329 -23.58 31.48 -0.97
N ASN A 330 -24.25 32.15 -1.91
CA ASN A 330 -25.65 31.86 -2.25
C ASN A 330 -25.92 32.23 -3.72
N SER A 331 -27.02 31.68 -4.24
CA SER A 331 -27.45 31.67 -5.63
C SER A 331 -28.19 32.92 -6.11
N SER A 332 -28.11 33.12 -7.43
CA SER A 332 -29.15 33.61 -8.36
C SER A 332 -29.37 35.11 -8.62
N SER A 333 -29.61 35.36 -9.93
CA SER A 333 -30.37 36.44 -10.57
C SER A 333 -29.74 37.83 -10.77
N GLY A 334 -30.03 38.43 -11.94
CA GLY A 334 -29.94 39.89 -12.14
C GLY A 334 -29.03 40.39 -13.27
N SER A 335 -29.38 40.16 -14.53
CA SER A 335 -28.81 40.94 -15.64
C SER A 335 -29.29 42.40 -15.57
N GLY A 336 -28.37 43.36 -15.41
CA GLY A 336 -28.71 44.79 -15.35
C GLY A 336 -27.51 45.69 -15.60
N SER A 337 -27.56 46.46 -16.68
CA SER A 337 -26.49 47.37 -17.12
C SER A 337 -26.63 48.78 -16.52
N SER A 338 -25.53 49.41 -16.11
CA SER A 338 -25.25 50.85 -16.33
C SER A 338 -23.90 51.35 -15.79
N SER A 339 -23.11 51.90 -16.71
CA SER A 339 -22.26 53.11 -16.64
C SER A 339 -21.68 53.65 -15.30
N SER A 340 -20.34 53.85 -15.36
CA SER A 340 -19.59 55.06 -14.97
C SER A 340 -19.55 55.54 -13.51
N GLY A 341 -18.33 55.69 -12.97
CA GLY A 341 -18.06 56.40 -11.71
C GLY A 341 -16.56 56.47 -11.39
N SER A 342 -15.82 57.38 -12.06
CA SER A 342 -14.41 57.64 -11.75
C SER A 342 -14.26 58.35 -10.39
N GLY A 343 -13.29 57.94 -9.58
CA GLY A 343 -12.98 58.60 -8.29
C GLY A 343 -11.56 58.29 -7.82
N SER A 344 -10.62 59.18 -8.10
CA SER A 344 -9.21 59.08 -7.69
C SER A 344 -8.95 59.76 -6.34
N GLY A 345 -8.01 59.23 -5.55
CA GLY A 345 -7.56 59.81 -4.27
C GLY A 345 -6.89 58.72 -3.41
N SER A 346 -5.61 58.39 -3.55
CA SER A 346 -4.39 59.18 -3.27
C SER A 346 -4.08 59.36 -1.78
N SER A 347 -2.88 58.90 -1.37
CA SER A 347 -2.12 59.26 -0.13
C SER A 347 -2.73 58.90 1.25
N SER A 348 -1.98 58.55 2.30
CA SER A 348 -0.52 58.32 2.44
C SER A 348 -0.14 57.74 3.81
N SER A 349 0.89 56.87 3.82
CA SER A 349 1.98 56.70 4.82
C SER A 349 1.76 56.86 6.35
N GLY A 350 2.27 55.87 7.10
CA GLY A 350 2.67 55.96 8.52
C GLY A 350 2.40 54.64 9.25
N GLY A 351 3.36 53.89 9.81
CA GLY A 351 4.78 54.15 10.07
C GLY A 351 5.03 54.35 11.56
N GLY A 352 5.35 53.27 12.30
CA GLY A 352 5.65 53.35 13.74
C GLY A 352 5.82 51.99 14.43
N SER A 353 7.05 51.66 14.81
CA SER A 353 7.42 50.49 15.63
C SER A 353 7.62 50.92 17.10
N GLY A 354 7.40 50.04 18.10
CA GLY A 354 7.81 50.37 19.48
C GLY A 354 7.24 49.55 20.65
N SER A 355 7.85 48.39 20.91
CA SER A 355 8.20 47.80 22.22
C SER A 355 7.48 48.16 23.55
N SER A 356 6.94 47.12 24.20
CA SER A 356 7.05 46.76 25.64
C SER A 356 6.77 47.76 26.79
N SER A 357 5.79 47.43 27.68
CA SER A 357 6.07 46.85 29.03
C SER A 357 4.82 46.69 29.94
N SER A 358 4.68 45.50 30.55
CA SER A 358 4.06 45.16 31.85
C SER A 358 2.96 46.04 32.51
N GLY A 359 1.83 45.42 32.85
CA GLY A 359 0.88 45.87 33.88
C GLY A 359 -0.15 44.79 34.27
N SER A 360 -0.16 44.36 35.53
CA SER A 360 -1.01 43.26 36.03
C SER A 360 -2.41 43.73 36.46
N GLY A 361 -3.47 42.94 36.21
CA GLY A 361 -4.79 43.22 36.79
C GLY A 361 -5.97 42.36 36.34
N SER A 362 -6.28 41.31 37.10
CA SER A 362 -7.65 40.82 37.39
C SER A 362 -8.65 40.53 36.24
N GLY A 363 -8.65 39.28 35.75
CA GLY A 363 -9.82 38.39 35.79
C GLY A 363 -11.06 38.66 34.91
N THR A 364 -11.29 37.75 33.95
CA THR A 364 -12.55 36.97 33.80
C THR A 364 -12.22 35.70 33.01
N ALA A 365 -12.78 34.55 33.39
CA ALA A 365 -12.41 33.26 32.84
C ALA A 365 -13.22 32.89 31.59
N THR A 366 -12.52 32.47 30.52
CA THR A 366 -13.06 31.59 29.48
C THR A 366 -11.94 30.62 29.11
N ALA A 367 -12.18 29.31 29.26
CA ALA A 367 -11.11 28.31 29.18
C ALA A 367 -10.66 28.07 27.73
N SER A 368 -9.36 28.29 27.48
CA SER A 368 -8.64 27.68 26.37
C SER A 368 -7.79 26.54 26.92
N ALA A 369 -8.13 25.30 26.58
CA ALA A 369 -7.28 24.14 26.84
C ALA A 369 -6.37 23.92 25.64
N SER A 370 -5.17 24.49 25.70
CA SER A 370 -4.06 24.11 24.83
C SER A 370 -3.38 22.89 25.42
N ASP A 371 -3.93 21.69 25.18
CA ASP A 371 -3.21 20.44 25.48
C ASP A 371 -2.13 20.24 24.41
N SER A 372 -0.93 20.74 24.71
CA SER A 372 0.28 20.44 23.96
C SER A 372 0.73 19.01 24.27
N THR A 373 0.21 18.05 23.49
CA THR A 373 0.68 16.65 23.52
C THR A 373 2.16 16.59 23.14
N SER A 374 3.02 16.46 24.15
CA SER A 374 4.45 16.23 23.95
C SER A 374 4.70 14.78 23.53
N THR A 375 4.69 14.51 22.22
CA THR A 375 5.19 13.24 21.68
C THR A 375 6.70 13.16 21.84
N THR A 376 7.17 12.39 22.82
CA THR A 376 8.56 11.95 22.87
C THR A 376 8.76 10.82 21.87
N THR A 377 9.50 11.06 20.79
CA THR A 377 10.04 10.01 19.94
C THR A 377 10.98 9.11 20.76
N ILE A 378 10.67 7.82 20.79
CA ILE A 378 11.55 6.79 21.35
C ILE A 378 12.57 6.36 20.29
N SER A 379 13.79 6.04 20.70
CA SER A 379 14.85 5.60 19.77
C SER A 379 14.53 4.20 19.24
N PRO A 380 15.06 3.78 18.08
CA PRO A 380 14.89 2.41 17.58
C PRO A 380 15.28 1.32 18.60
N GLY A 381 16.34 1.55 19.38
CA GLY A 381 16.74 0.64 20.47
C GLY A 381 15.77 0.61 21.66
N ASP A 382 15.07 1.73 21.94
CA ASP A 382 14.05 1.78 22.99
C ASP A 382 12.81 1.00 22.55
N ALA A 383 12.41 1.10 21.27
CA ALA A 383 11.35 0.29 20.69
C ALA A 383 11.66 -1.22 20.75
N SER A 384 12.87 -1.63 20.35
CA SER A 384 13.31 -3.03 20.49
C SER A 384 13.36 -3.51 21.95
N SER A 385 13.63 -2.62 22.91
CA SER A 385 13.62 -2.96 24.34
C SER A 385 12.20 -3.20 24.88
N ILE A 386 11.21 -2.46 24.36
CA ILE A 386 9.80 -2.64 24.73
C ILE A 386 9.30 -4.00 24.23
N GLU A 387 9.59 -4.37 22.98
CA GLU A 387 9.24 -5.70 22.44
C GLU A 387 9.98 -6.85 23.15
N SER A 388 11.24 -6.63 23.53
CA SER A 388 12.02 -7.58 24.35
C SER A 388 11.43 -7.74 25.77
N SER A 389 10.85 -6.68 26.34
CA SER A 389 10.21 -6.73 27.68
C SER A 389 8.84 -7.42 27.66
N ALA A 390 8.07 -7.26 26.58
CA ALA A 390 6.82 -7.98 26.36
C ALA A 390 7.05 -9.50 26.26
N SER A 391 8.12 -9.91 25.57
CA SER A 391 8.51 -11.33 25.45
C SER A 391 9.17 -11.89 26.72
N ALA A 392 9.87 -11.09 27.52
CA ALA A 392 10.40 -11.51 28.83
C ALA A 392 9.30 -11.77 29.89
N THR A 393 8.21 -11.01 29.86
CA THR A 393 7.11 -11.11 30.86
C THR A 393 6.37 -12.46 30.78
N ALA A 394 6.42 -13.16 29.64
CA ALA A 394 5.87 -14.50 29.49
C ALA A 394 6.65 -15.61 30.23
N SER A 395 7.84 -15.33 30.76
CA SER A 395 8.75 -16.36 31.31
C SER A 395 8.84 -16.41 32.86
N ALA A 396 8.07 -15.60 33.59
CA ALA A 396 8.17 -15.51 35.05
C ALA A 396 6.80 -15.57 35.76
N GLY A 397 6.30 -16.79 36.01
CA GLY A 397 4.95 -16.99 36.57
C GLY A 397 4.70 -18.34 37.24
N GLY A 398 5.62 -18.83 38.10
CA GLY A 398 5.46 -20.09 38.83
C GLY A 398 5.80 -19.99 40.31
N ALA A 399 4.80 -19.75 41.18
CA ALA A 399 4.93 -19.87 42.63
C ALA A 399 3.58 -20.23 43.29
N SER A 400 3.62 -21.15 44.25
CA SER A 400 2.45 -21.79 44.87
C SER A 400 1.81 -20.99 46.00
N ALA A 401 0.51 -21.21 46.24
CA ALA A 401 -0.11 -20.97 47.56
C ALA A 401 -1.21 -22.02 47.87
N THR A 402 -1.00 -22.78 48.94
CA THR A 402 -1.97 -23.74 49.53
C THR A 402 -3.01 -23.04 50.41
N GLY A 403 -4.26 -23.51 50.41
CA GLY A 403 -5.27 -23.07 51.38
C GLY A 403 -6.58 -23.87 51.33
N SER A 404 -6.79 -24.76 52.29
CA SER A 404 -8.01 -25.59 52.39
C SER A 404 -9.17 -24.87 53.06
N ALA A 405 -10.41 -25.08 52.58
CA ALA A 405 -11.62 -24.99 53.41
C ALA A 405 -12.71 -25.94 52.89
N THR A 406 -13.36 -26.65 53.81
CA THR A 406 -14.35 -27.71 53.57
C THR A 406 -15.79 -27.21 53.59
N GLY A 407 -16.67 -27.76 52.75
CA GLY A 407 -18.12 -27.55 52.86
C GLY A 407 -18.91 -28.40 51.86
N ALA A 408 -19.36 -29.59 52.26
CA ALA A 408 -20.20 -30.46 51.43
C ALA A 408 -21.69 -30.11 51.54
N LEU A 409 -22.47 -30.33 50.47
CA LEU A 409 -23.58 -31.31 50.45
C LEU A 409 -24.35 -31.36 49.09
N ALA A 410 -24.33 -32.55 48.49
CA ALA A 410 -25.43 -33.22 47.77
C ALA A 410 -26.34 -32.45 46.76
N ASN A 411 -26.23 -32.78 45.46
CA ASN A 411 -26.99 -33.89 44.82
C ASN A 411 -27.23 -33.62 43.30
N GLY A 412 -26.85 -34.55 42.41
CA GLY A 412 -27.29 -34.52 40.99
C GLY A 412 -26.27 -34.93 39.91
N SER A 413 -26.32 -36.20 39.50
CA SER A 413 -25.92 -36.74 38.17
C SER A 413 -24.56 -36.37 37.54
N THR A 414 -23.59 -37.29 37.64
CA THR A 414 -22.40 -37.44 36.76
C THR A 414 -22.78 -37.81 35.31
N THR A 415 -22.04 -37.56 34.22
CA THR A 415 -20.68 -37.04 33.91
C THR A 415 -20.74 -36.03 32.71
N GLY A 416 -19.70 -35.30 32.28
CA GLY A 416 -18.37 -35.02 32.87
C GLY A 416 -17.14 -35.42 32.02
N SER A 417 -16.54 -34.52 31.22
CA SER A 417 -15.12 -34.60 30.78
C SER A 417 -14.52 -33.26 30.30
N SER A 418 -13.34 -32.95 30.83
CA SER A 418 -12.28 -32.03 30.32
C SER A 418 -12.58 -30.56 29.99
N THR A 419 -12.50 -29.72 31.01
CA THR A 419 -12.03 -28.32 30.88
C THR A 419 -10.50 -28.29 30.95
N ASP A 420 -9.82 -28.40 29.81
CA ASP A 420 -8.43 -27.94 29.60
C ASP A 420 -7.96 -28.32 28.19
N VAL A 421 -7.54 -27.31 27.39
CA VAL A 421 -6.25 -27.29 26.68
C VAL A 421 -5.89 -25.83 26.44
N THR A 422 -4.76 -25.37 27.00
CA THR A 422 -4.06 -24.18 26.55
C THR A 422 -3.35 -24.46 25.23
N LEU A 423 -3.71 -23.74 24.16
CA LEU A 423 -2.85 -23.59 22.98
C LEU A 423 -2.15 -22.22 23.04
N ALA A 424 -0.93 -22.18 22.49
CA ALA A 424 0.08 -21.16 22.77
C ALA A 424 -0.39 -19.70 22.59
N VAL A 425 0.21 -18.79 23.38
CA VAL A 425 0.15 -17.35 23.12
C VAL A 425 0.66 -17.11 21.69
N GLY A 426 -0.22 -16.62 20.81
CA GLY A 426 0.08 -16.37 19.39
C GLY A 426 -0.47 -17.39 18.39
N GLY A 427 -1.14 -18.47 18.82
CA GLY A 427 -1.92 -19.33 17.92
C GLY A 427 -3.28 -18.72 17.53
N PRO A 428 -3.88 -19.11 16.38
CA PRO A 428 -5.27 -18.80 16.10
C PRO A 428 -6.16 -19.43 17.18
N ASN A 429 -7.13 -18.68 17.69
CA ASN A 429 -8.06 -19.18 18.70
C ASN A 429 -9.10 -20.09 18.04
N GLU A 430 -8.91 -21.41 18.14
CA GLU A 430 -9.81 -22.44 17.59
C GLU A 430 -11.04 -22.73 18.48
N TYR A 431 -11.29 -21.93 19.53
CA TYR A 431 -12.46 -22.11 20.38
C TYR A 431 -13.76 -21.85 19.61
N VAL A 432 -14.49 -22.93 19.30
CA VAL A 432 -15.86 -22.87 18.80
C VAL A 432 -16.76 -23.60 19.81
N GLY A 433 -17.24 -22.86 20.80
CA GLY A 433 -18.14 -23.37 21.83
C GLY A 433 -19.03 -22.27 22.42
N PRO A 434 -20.17 -22.65 23.03
CA PRO A 434 -21.01 -21.70 23.74
C PRO A 434 -20.35 -21.29 25.06
N ALA A 435 -20.23 -19.98 25.27
CA ALA A 435 -19.97 -19.41 26.57
C ALA A 435 -21.17 -19.66 27.53
N PRO A 436 -20.98 -19.50 28.85
CA PRO A 436 -22.02 -19.78 29.85
C PRO A 436 -23.33 -18.98 29.72
N ASP A 437 -23.33 -17.91 28.91
CA ASP A 437 -24.46 -17.04 28.60
C ASP A 437 -25.17 -17.39 27.27
N GLY A 438 -24.66 -18.37 26.50
CA GLY A 438 -25.22 -18.80 25.23
C GLY A 438 -24.65 -18.09 23.99
N HIS A 439 -23.64 -17.23 24.14
CA HIS A 439 -22.93 -16.64 23.00
C HIS A 439 -21.78 -17.52 22.51
N THR A 440 -21.53 -17.54 21.20
CA THR A 440 -20.34 -18.18 20.62
C THR A 440 -19.28 -17.11 20.36
N PHE A 441 -18.11 -17.23 20.96
CA PHE A 441 -17.00 -16.30 20.74
C PHE A 441 -16.16 -16.75 19.55
N VAL A 442 -16.29 -16.06 18.42
CA VAL A 442 -15.31 -16.08 17.32
C VAL A 442 -14.48 -14.80 17.42
N MET A 443 -13.18 -14.88 17.16
CA MET A 443 -12.26 -13.73 17.26
C MET A 443 -12.78 -12.52 16.47
N GLY A 444 -13.08 -11.43 17.19
CA GLY A 444 -13.43 -10.12 16.63
C GLY A 444 -14.92 -9.82 16.46
N TRP A 445 -15.83 -10.81 16.50
CA TRP A 445 -17.27 -10.57 16.26
C TRP A 445 -18.18 -11.44 17.14
N SER A 446 -19.09 -10.81 17.89
CA SER A 446 -20.20 -11.47 18.56
C SER A 446 -21.46 -11.44 17.68
N THR A 447 -21.90 -12.59 17.19
CA THR A 447 -23.24 -12.70 16.58
C THR A 447 -24.28 -13.02 17.66
N PRO A 448 -25.44 -12.33 17.70
CA PRO A 448 -26.61 -12.82 18.43
C PRO A 448 -27.05 -14.17 17.87
N SER A 449 -27.50 -15.06 18.75
CA SER A 449 -28.08 -16.37 18.43
C SER A 449 -29.57 -16.31 18.13
#